data_AF-A0A1E3PL53-F1
#
_entry.id   AF-A0A1E3PL53-F1
#
_cell.length_a   1.000
_cell.length_b   1.000
_cell.length_c   1.000
_cell.angle_alpha   90.00
_cell.angle_beta   90.00
_cell.angle_gamma   90.00
#
_symmetry.space_group_name_H-M   'P 1'
#
loop_
_entity.id
_entity.type
_entity.pdbx_description
1 polymer ?
#
loop_
_entity_poly.entity_id
_entity_poly.type
_entity_poly.pdbx_seq_one_letter_code
_entity_poly.pdbx_strand_id
1 'polypeptide(L)'
;MSKGKTRKGQTVEEFEVQKALYAKGPVIQTSESLLERDFSAIYTKLDRMTLKAAAERAYYIGDYQRSLDLLNTKEARTKFGGKEAAELEYIRLAAQDKLSTSKSN
;
A
#
# COMPACT_ATOMS: atom_id res chain seq x y z
N MET A 1 30.94 27.60 -9.26
CA MET A 1 31.47 26.23 -9.21
C MET A 1 30.46 25.35 -8.47
N SER A 2 29.58 24.63 -9.17
CA SER A 2 28.66 23.70 -8.50
C SER A 2 29.47 22.49 -8.01
N LYS A 3 29.38 22.18 -6.71
CA LYS A 3 29.93 20.92 -6.19
C LYS A 3 29.16 19.79 -6.86
N GLY A 4 29.85 19.03 -7.72
CA GLY A 4 29.26 17.87 -8.40
C GLY A 4 28.66 16.92 -7.38
N LYS A 5 27.44 16.45 -7.62
CA LYS A 5 26.79 15.46 -6.74
C LYS A 5 27.62 14.17 -6.77
N THR A 6 28.39 13.92 -5.73
CA THR A 6 29.06 12.63 -5.53
C THR A 6 27.99 11.59 -5.25
N ARG A 7 27.81 10.62 -6.15
CA ARG A 7 26.91 9.48 -5.87
C ARG A 7 27.58 8.61 -4.82
N LYS A 8 26.84 8.23 -3.78
CA LYS A 8 27.31 7.19 -2.84
C LYS A 8 27.50 5.90 -3.64
N GLY A 9 28.66 5.26 -3.49
CA GLY A 9 28.85 3.90 -3.97
C GLY A 9 27.94 2.95 -3.21
N GLN A 10 27.46 1.92 -3.90
CA GLN A 10 26.66 0.87 -3.29
C GLN A 10 27.56 -0.01 -2.39
N THR A 11 27.06 -0.42 -1.22
CA THR A 11 27.78 -1.39 -0.38
C THR A 11 27.67 -2.80 -0.95
N VAL A 12 28.57 -3.69 -0.54
CA VAL A 12 28.54 -5.12 -0.98
C VAL A 12 27.23 -5.79 -0.53
N GLU A 13 26.73 -5.44 0.64
CA GLU A 13 25.45 -5.94 1.18
C GLU A 13 24.27 -5.49 0.33
N GLU A 14 24.22 -4.22 -0.06
CA GLU A 14 23.17 -3.68 -0.95
C GLU A 14 23.21 -4.35 -2.33
N PHE A 15 24.41 -4.67 -2.83
CA PHE A 15 24.59 -5.36 -4.10
C PHE A 15 24.05 -6.80 -4.06
N GLU A 16 24.39 -7.56 -3.02
CA GLU A 16 23.89 -8.94 -2.88
C GLU A 16 22.36 -8.97 -2.69
N VAL A 17 21.78 -8.02 -1.96
CA VAL A 17 20.33 -7.87 -1.84
C VAL A 17 19.68 -7.57 -3.20
N GLN A 18 20.23 -6.65 -3.98
CA GLN A 18 19.71 -6.36 -5.32
C GLN A 18 19.82 -7.57 -6.24
N LYS A 19 20.96 -8.27 -6.21
CA LYS A 19 21.17 -9.48 -7.00
C LYS A 19 20.14 -10.56 -6.67
N ALA A 20 19.82 -10.76 -5.39
CA ALA A 20 18.78 -11.68 -4.95
C ALA A 20 17.38 -11.26 -5.42
N LEU A 21 17.08 -9.95 -5.45
CA LEU A 21 15.81 -9.43 -5.99
C LEU A 21 15.70 -9.66 -7.50
N TYR A 22 16.77 -9.45 -8.26
CA TYR A 22 16.79 -9.65 -9.72
C TYR A 22 16.75 -11.13 -10.12
N ALA A 23 17.25 -12.05 -9.29
CA ALA A 23 17.21 -13.49 -9.56
C ALA A 23 15.77 -14.03 -9.68
N LYS A 24 14.79 -13.38 -9.06
CA LYS A 24 13.36 -13.74 -9.18
C LYS A 24 12.69 -13.23 -10.47
N GLY A 25 13.41 -12.45 -11.28
CA GLY A 25 12.86 -11.80 -12.47
C GLY A 25 11.98 -10.59 -12.14
N PRO A 26 11.49 -9.86 -13.16
CA PRO A 26 10.59 -8.74 -12.96
C PRO A 26 9.27 -9.23 -12.35
N VAL A 27 8.74 -8.47 -11.39
CA VAL A 27 7.40 -8.74 -10.83
C VAL A 27 6.38 -8.52 -11.95
N ILE A 28 5.81 -9.61 -12.47
CA ILE A 28 4.71 -9.55 -13.43
C ILE A 28 3.49 -9.05 -12.66
N GLN A 29 2.98 -7.87 -13.01
CA GLN A 29 1.73 -7.38 -12.44
C GLN A 29 0.56 -8.16 -13.03
N THR A 30 0.12 -9.18 -12.31
CA THR A 30 -1.10 -9.95 -12.58
C THR A 30 -2.30 -9.26 -11.92
N SER A 31 -3.52 -9.62 -12.32
CA SER A 31 -4.76 -9.17 -11.66
C SER A 31 -4.79 -9.49 -10.17
N GLU A 32 -4.02 -10.48 -9.74
CA GLU A 32 -3.92 -10.95 -8.36
C GLU A 32 -2.74 -10.35 -7.59
N SER A 33 -1.87 -9.57 -8.23
CA SER A 33 -0.69 -8.98 -7.56
C SER A 33 -1.04 -8.09 -6.36
N LEU A 34 -2.24 -7.52 -6.34
CA LEU A 34 -2.79 -6.79 -5.19
C LEU A 34 -3.06 -7.72 -4.00
N LEU A 35 -3.48 -8.96 -4.24
CA LEU A 35 -3.81 -9.96 -3.23
C LEU A 35 -2.57 -10.64 -2.65
N GLU A 36 -1.50 -10.76 -3.43
CA GLU A 36 -0.26 -11.45 -3.04
C GLU A 36 0.68 -10.59 -2.18
N ARG A 37 0.54 -9.26 -2.21
CA ARG A 37 1.48 -8.36 -1.54
C ARG A 37 1.26 -8.36 -0.03
N ASP A 38 2.30 -8.74 0.73
CA ASP A 38 2.23 -8.71 2.19
C ASP A 38 2.33 -7.27 2.70
N PHE A 39 1.34 -6.93 3.51
CA PHE A 39 1.09 -5.61 4.10
C PHE A 39 0.99 -5.72 5.64
N SER A 40 1.47 -6.83 6.22
CA SER A 40 1.49 -7.10 7.67
C SER A 40 2.41 -6.15 8.45
N ALA A 41 3.56 -5.78 7.90
CA ALA A 41 4.59 -4.96 8.56
C ALA A 41 4.43 -3.44 8.40
N ILE A 42 3.24 -2.97 8.04
CA ILE A 42 2.97 -1.63 7.50
C ILE A 42 3.11 -0.45 8.51
N TYR A 43 3.29 -0.71 9.80
CA TYR A 43 3.23 0.32 10.84
C TYR A 43 4.36 1.37 10.79
N THR A 44 5.37 1.22 9.94
CA THR A 44 6.43 2.23 9.73
C THR A 44 6.13 3.07 8.48
N LYS A 45 5.71 4.33 8.67
CA LYS A 45 5.59 5.39 7.63
C LYS A 45 5.08 4.87 6.27
N LEU A 46 3.79 4.57 6.21
CA LEU A 46 3.07 4.27 4.97
C LEU A 46 3.28 5.34 3.90
N ASP A 47 3.95 4.96 2.82
CA ASP A 47 3.94 5.75 1.59
C ASP A 47 2.52 5.82 1.01
N ARG A 48 2.20 6.91 0.29
CA ARG A 48 0.86 7.18 -0.26
C ARG A 48 0.34 5.99 -1.08
N MET A 49 1.18 5.45 -1.96
CA MET A 49 0.79 4.31 -2.81
C MET A 49 0.60 3.02 -2.01
N THR A 50 1.42 2.83 -0.98
CA THR A 50 1.34 1.63 -0.13
C THR A 50 0.05 1.65 0.70
N LEU A 51 -0.37 2.82 1.19
CA LEU A 51 -1.61 2.99 1.93
C LEU A 51 -2.84 2.72 1.08
N LYS A 52 -2.87 3.25 -0.15
CA LYS A 52 -3.95 2.99 -1.10
C LYS A 52 -4.08 1.50 -1.41
N ALA A 53 -2.98 0.87 -1.83
CA ALA A 53 -2.98 -0.54 -2.19
C ALA A 53 -3.33 -1.46 -1.00
N ALA A 54 -2.89 -1.13 0.21
CA ALA A 54 -3.21 -1.91 1.41
C ALA A 54 -4.69 -1.81 1.79
N ALA A 55 -5.29 -0.62 1.69
CA ALA A 55 -6.71 -0.43 1.94
C ALA A 55 -7.58 -1.14 0.89
N GLU A 56 -7.24 -0.99 -0.40
CA GLU A 56 -7.92 -1.68 -1.50
C GLU A 56 -7.84 -3.20 -1.33
N ARG A 57 -6.66 -3.74 -1.04
CA ARG A 57 -6.50 -5.17 -0.78
C ARG A 57 -7.36 -5.63 0.38
N ALA A 58 -7.30 -4.95 1.52
CA ALA A 58 -8.08 -5.30 2.71
C ALA A 58 -9.59 -5.36 2.39
N TYR A 59 -10.08 -4.41 1.58
CA TYR A 59 -11.46 -4.43 1.11
C TYR A 59 -11.77 -5.65 0.22
N TYR A 60 -10.95 -5.93 -0.80
CA TYR A 60 -11.19 -7.03 -1.75
C TYR A 60 -11.04 -8.43 -1.14
N ILE A 61 -10.21 -8.59 -0.10
CA ILE A 61 -10.10 -9.86 0.64
C ILE A 61 -11.20 -10.05 1.70
N GLY A 62 -12.10 -9.08 1.86
CA GLY A 62 -13.19 -9.14 2.85
C GLY A 62 -12.80 -8.71 4.27
N ASP A 63 -11.57 -8.25 4.49
CA ASP A 63 -11.12 -7.67 5.76
C ASP A 63 -11.53 -6.18 5.84
N TYR A 64 -12.84 -5.96 5.92
CA TYR A 64 -13.43 -4.62 5.88
C TYR A 64 -13.00 -3.76 7.08
N GLN A 65 -12.79 -4.36 8.25
CA GLN A 65 -12.34 -3.64 9.44
C GLN A 65 -10.94 -3.07 9.23
N ARG A 66 -10.00 -3.88 8.73
CA ARG A 66 -8.64 -3.42 8.44
C ARG A 66 -8.61 -2.35 7.34
N SER A 67 -9.46 -2.48 6.33
CA SER A 67 -9.62 -1.43 5.31
C SER A 67 -10.03 -0.10 5.94
N LEU A 68 -11.00 -0.11 6.85
CA LEU A 68 -11.44 1.09 7.56
C LEU A 68 -10.35 1.66 8.47
N ASP A 69 -9.61 0.81 9.18
CA ASP A 69 -8.54 1.24 10.08
C ASP A 69 -7.45 1.98 9.28
N LEU A 70 -7.07 1.46 8.12
CA LEU A 70 -6.10 2.10 7.21
C LEU A 70 -6.62 3.44 6.67
N LEU A 71 -7.88 3.52 6.26
CA LEU A 71 -8.50 4.73 5.71
C LEU A 71 -8.83 5.79 6.76
N ASN A 72 -8.93 5.40 8.04
CA ASN A 72 -9.15 6.33 9.15
C ASN A 72 -7.88 7.01 9.67
N THR A 73 -6.71 6.57 9.22
CA THR A 73 -5.43 7.19 9.60
C THR A 73 -5.35 8.66 9.18
N LYS A 74 -4.58 9.45 9.93
CA LYS A 74 -4.33 10.87 9.60
C LYS A 74 -3.62 11.01 8.25
N GLU A 75 -2.76 10.06 7.93
CA GLU A 75 -2.04 9.95 6.67
C GLU A 75 -3.01 9.78 5.50
N ALA A 76 -4.04 8.92 5.62
CA ALA A 76 -5.06 8.78 4.57
C ALA A 76 -5.79 10.11 4.30
N ARG A 77 -6.15 10.83 5.36
CA ARG A 77 -6.91 12.08 5.22
C ARG A 77 -6.11 13.25 4.64
N THR A 78 -4.78 13.16 4.66
CA THR A 78 -3.90 14.28 4.29
C THR A 78 -3.07 14.03 3.04
N LYS A 79 -2.79 12.76 2.70
CA LYS A 79 -1.91 12.41 1.58
C LYS A 79 -2.64 12.25 0.24
N PHE A 80 -3.96 12.05 0.25
CA PHE A 80 -4.76 11.86 -0.97
C PHE A 80 -5.59 13.10 -1.28
N GLY A 81 -5.75 13.41 -2.57
CA GLY A 81 -6.54 14.54 -3.04
C GLY A 81 -7.20 14.26 -4.39
N GLY A 82 -8.20 15.07 -4.74
CA GLY A 82 -8.93 14.95 -6.00
C GLY A 82 -9.57 13.58 -6.20
N LYS A 83 -9.33 12.96 -7.36
CA LYS A 83 -9.93 11.67 -7.73
C LYS A 83 -9.57 10.53 -6.78
N GLU A 84 -8.33 10.49 -6.29
CA GLU A 84 -7.88 9.43 -5.36
C GLU A 84 -8.65 9.49 -4.03
N ALA A 85 -8.92 10.69 -3.52
CA ALA A 85 -9.71 10.85 -2.30
C ALA A 85 -11.15 10.37 -2.49
N ALA A 86 -11.77 10.62 -3.65
CA ALA A 86 -13.11 10.15 -3.96
C ALA A 86 -13.18 8.62 -4.09
N GLU A 87 -12.18 7.99 -4.71
CA GLU A 87 -12.07 6.53 -4.80
C GLU A 87 -11.94 5.88 -3.41
N LEU A 88 -11.12 6.45 -2.54
CA LEU A 88 -10.94 5.94 -1.17
C LEU A 88 -12.18 6.16 -0.30
N GLU A 89 -12.89 7.28 -0.46
CA GLU A 89 -14.14 7.51 0.26
C GLU A 89 -15.23 6.54 -0.19
N TYR A 90 -15.28 6.20 -1.48
CA TYR A 90 -16.17 5.15 -1.98
C TYR A 90 -15.87 3.79 -1.31
N ILE A 91 -14.60 3.38 -1.25
CA ILE A 91 -14.18 2.13 -0.60
C ILE A 91 -14.54 2.16 0.89
N ARG A 92 -14.32 3.29 1.57
CA ARG A 92 -14.66 3.47 2.99
C ARG A 92 -16.16 3.30 3.24
N LEU A 93 -17.02 3.94 2.45
CA LEU A 93 -18.47 3.81 2.58
C LEU A 93 -18.94 2.38 2.29
N ALA A 94 -18.42 1.76 1.23
CA ALA A 94 -18.73 0.38 0.87
C ALA A 94 -18.28 -0.61 1.97
N ALA A 95 -17.09 -0.41 2.55
CA ALA A 95 -16.60 -1.23 3.64
C ALA A 95 -17.47 -1.10 4.91
N GLN A 96 -17.94 0.11 5.23
CA GLN A 96 -18.87 0.34 6.35
C GLN A 96 -20.19 -0.40 6.15
N ASP A 97 -20.76 -0.35 4.95
CA ASP A 97 -22.02 -1.01 4.60
C ASP A 97 -21.90 -2.56 4.66
N LYS A 98 -20.78 -3.10 4.18
CA LYS A 98 -20.51 -4.55 4.30
C LYS A 98 -20.35 -4.98 5.75
N LEU A 99 -19.69 -4.18 6.58
CA LEU A 99 -19.49 -4.47 7.99
C LEU A 99 -20.80 -4.40 8.79
N SER A 100 -21.68 -3.43 8.49
CA SER A 100 -22.99 -3.31 9.15
C SER A 100 -23.92 -4.48 8.78
N THR A 101 -23.94 -4.86 7.51
CA THR A 101 -24.71 -6.01 7.02
C THR A 101 -24.23 -7.32 7.66
N SER A 102 -22.91 -7.51 7.80
CA SER A 102 -22.34 -8.70 8.45
C SER A 102 -22.67 -8.82 9.94
N LYS A 103 -22.97 -7.72 10.64
CA LYS A 103 -23.32 -7.73 12.07
C LYS A 103 -24.81 -7.93 12.33
N SER A 104 -25.63 -7.92 11.27
CA SER A 104 -27.09 -8.00 11.36
C SER A 104 -27.64 -9.42 11.10
N ASN A 105 -26.74 -10.40 10.92
CA ASN A 105 -27.01 -11.84 10.88
C ASN A 105 -26.40 -12.51 12.11
#